data_AF-A0A5C5RXZ5-F1
#
_entry.id   AF-A0A5C5RXZ5-F1
#
_cell.length_a   1.000
_cell.length_b   1.000
_cell.length_c   1.000
_cell.angle_alpha   90.00
_cell.angle_beta   90.00
_cell.angle_gamma   90.00
#
_symmetry.space_group_name_H-M   'P 1'
#
loop_
_entity.id
_entity.type
_entity.pdbx_description
1 polymer ?
#
loop_
_entity_poly.entity_id
_entity_poly.type
_entity_poly.pdbx_seq_one_letter_code
_entity_poly.pdbx_strand_id
1 'polypeptide(L)'
;MTALRQVEIAVAGFNREAARIESEYGIAICPERVVNTPETTGLAHYIEVAIGIVARKLPVAVYGSDGRRWTGARSPRQVFALYEAAGDNTADYLTQMALNVERIKAKKDDLDRSLKRKCLRPKTNGKPCQMRPLYQAGVGHQDGFGCWRHATDDEKLELEKSRIAIETKTGCPGCKAGPGEACLIPTEDGLTPAQAGLTMVDGEWPRVRVLGGAEIHVPRIELIHPRVLEPAE
;
A
#
# COMPACT_ATOMS: atom_id res chain seq x y z
N MET A 1 11.55 11.73 -43.00
CA MET A 1 10.50 11.52 -41.99
C MET A 1 10.40 12.76 -41.13
N THR A 2 9.20 13.22 -40.78
CA THR A 2 9.00 14.33 -39.85
C THR A 2 8.98 13.83 -38.40
N ALA A 3 9.27 14.69 -37.42
CA ALA A 3 9.22 14.33 -35.99
C ALA A 3 7.83 13.81 -35.57
N LEU A 4 6.77 14.43 -36.10
CA LEU A 4 5.38 13.97 -35.90
C LEU A 4 5.17 12.55 -36.42
N ARG A 5 5.73 12.22 -37.60
CA ARG A 5 5.62 10.88 -38.19
C ARG A 5 6.34 9.81 -37.36
N GLN A 6 7.45 10.16 -36.71
CA GLN A 6 8.14 9.24 -35.79
C GLN A 6 7.32 8.98 -34.52
N VAL A 7 6.68 10.01 -33.97
CA VAL A 7 5.76 9.88 -32.82
C VAL A 7 4.56 9.01 -33.18
N GLU A 8 3.96 9.20 -34.36
CA GLU A 8 2.85 8.36 -34.85
C GLU A 8 3.22 6.87 -34.90
N ILE A 9 4.40 6.54 -35.42
CA ILE A 9 4.89 5.16 -35.54
C ILE A 9 5.13 4.56 -34.15
N ALA A 10 5.76 5.31 -33.24
CA ALA A 10 6.05 4.87 -31.88
C ALA A 10 4.75 4.61 -31.10
N VAL A 11 3.79 5.54 -31.13
CA VAL A 11 2.47 5.38 -30.48
C VAL A 11 1.73 4.16 -31.03
N ALA A 12 1.76 3.94 -32.35
CA ALA A 12 1.15 2.76 -32.95
C ALA A 12 1.83 1.44 -32.50
N GLY A 13 3.15 1.45 -32.32
CA GLY A 13 3.90 0.31 -31.77
C GLY A 13 3.50 0.01 -30.32
N PHE A 14 3.45 1.04 -29.48
CA PHE A 14 3.05 0.90 -28.08
C PHE A 14 1.63 0.40 -27.92
N ASN A 15 0.67 0.97 -28.67
CA ASN A 15 -0.73 0.56 -28.57
C ASN A 15 -0.96 -0.88 -29.04
N ARG A 16 -0.16 -1.39 -30.00
CA ARG A 16 -0.19 -2.81 -30.38
C ARG A 16 0.31 -3.71 -29.25
N GLU A 17 1.41 -3.33 -28.61
CA GLU A 17 1.98 -4.10 -27.51
C GLU A 17 1.08 -4.05 -26.26
N ALA A 18 0.47 -2.90 -25.98
CA ALA A 18 -0.55 -2.74 -24.96
C ALA A 18 -1.74 -3.69 -25.18
N ALA A 19 -2.26 -3.75 -26.42
CA ALA A 19 -3.35 -4.66 -26.77
C ALA A 19 -2.95 -6.15 -26.67
N ARG A 20 -1.70 -6.48 -27.04
CA ARG A 20 -1.15 -7.84 -26.88
C ARG A 20 -1.10 -8.24 -25.41
N ILE A 21 -0.59 -7.37 -24.55
CA ILE A 21 -0.47 -7.61 -23.11
C ILE A 21 -1.85 -7.73 -22.45
N GLU A 22 -2.79 -6.87 -22.82
CA GLU A 22 -4.18 -6.98 -22.35
C GLU A 22 -4.80 -8.31 -22.76
N SER A 23 -4.60 -8.75 -24.00
CA SER A 23 -5.11 -10.03 -24.49
C SER A 23 -4.44 -11.25 -23.83
N GLU A 24 -3.14 -11.21 -23.56
CA GLU A 24 -2.38 -12.36 -23.08
C GLU A 24 -2.42 -12.50 -21.55
N TYR A 25 -2.43 -11.37 -20.83
CA TYR A 25 -2.32 -11.34 -19.38
C TYR A 25 -3.57 -10.77 -18.69
N GLY A 26 -4.55 -10.26 -19.44
CA GLY A 26 -5.74 -9.61 -18.86
C GLY A 26 -5.45 -8.25 -18.22
N ILE A 27 -4.29 -7.67 -18.52
CA ILE A 27 -3.77 -6.46 -17.90
C ILE A 27 -3.93 -5.29 -18.86
N ALA A 28 -4.84 -4.37 -18.55
CA ALA A 28 -5.03 -3.16 -19.36
C ALA A 28 -3.83 -2.21 -19.24
N ILE A 29 -3.24 -1.84 -20.38
CA ILE A 29 -2.26 -0.76 -20.49
C ILE A 29 -2.93 0.47 -21.13
N CYS A 30 -2.78 1.65 -20.53
CA CYS A 30 -3.39 2.89 -21.00
C CYS A 30 -2.83 3.24 -22.38
N PRO A 31 -3.65 3.29 -23.44
CA PRO A 31 -3.17 3.57 -24.78
C PRO A 31 -2.69 5.04 -24.88
N GLU A 32 -1.58 5.24 -25.58
CA GLU A 32 -1.02 6.57 -25.80
C GLU A 32 -1.68 7.22 -27.02
N ARG A 33 -1.78 8.56 -27.02
CA ARG A 33 -2.35 9.33 -28.14
C ARG A 33 -1.32 10.29 -28.70
N VAL A 34 -1.34 10.48 -30.02
CA VAL A 34 -0.54 11.53 -30.67
C VAL A 34 -1.22 12.87 -30.37
N VAL A 35 -0.56 13.73 -29.59
CA VAL A 35 -1.01 15.10 -29.33
C VAL A 35 -0.07 16.04 -30.07
N ASN A 36 -0.61 16.87 -30.97
CA ASN A 36 0.20 17.75 -31.82
C ASN A 36 0.53 19.05 -31.06
N THR A 37 1.47 18.99 -30.11
CA THR A 37 2.01 20.15 -29.39
C THR A 37 3.52 20.31 -29.64
N PRO A 38 4.08 21.54 -29.50
CA PRO A 38 5.51 21.82 -29.70
C PRO A 38 6.47 21.03 -28.78
N GLU A 39 5.94 20.36 -27.75
CA GLU A 39 6.65 19.57 -26.75
C GLU A 39 6.71 18.07 -27.09
N THR A 40 6.33 17.69 -28.33
CA THR A 40 6.37 16.30 -28.84
C THR A 40 7.79 15.75 -29.02
N THR A 41 8.81 16.61 -28.91
CA THR A 41 10.23 16.28 -28.95
C THR A 41 10.62 15.51 -27.68
N GLY A 42 10.50 14.19 -27.73
CA GLY A 42 10.94 13.27 -26.67
C GLY A 42 9.93 12.17 -26.33
N LEU A 43 8.66 12.32 -26.71
CA LEU A 43 7.65 11.29 -26.43
C LEU A 43 7.93 9.97 -27.19
N ALA A 44 8.36 10.05 -28.45
CA ALA A 44 8.75 8.87 -29.23
C ALA A 44 9.89 8.09 -28.54
N HIS A 45 10.88 8.79 -28.01
CA HIS A 45 11.97 8.19 -27.25
C HIS A 45 11.46 7.45 -26.00
N TYR A 46 10.62 8.09 -25.18
CA TYR A 46 10.05 7.43 -24.00
C TYR A 46 9.18 6.23 -24.35
N ILE A 47 8.45 6.28 -25.48
CA ILE A 47 7.67 5.14 -25.96
C ILE A 47 8.58 3.96 -26.33
N GLU A 48 9.61 4.18 -27.14
CA GLU A 48 10.55 3.13 -27.54
C GLU A 48 11.25 2.52 -26.31
N VAL A 49 11.67 3.36 -25.37
CA VAL A 49 12.30 2.91 -24.12
C VAL A 49 11.33 2.12 -23.25
N ALA A 50 10.07 2.57 -23.10
CA ALA A 50 9.06 1.86 -22.32
C ALA A 50 8.74 0.49 -22.93
N ILE A 51 8.61 0.39 -24.25
CA ILE A 51 8.47 -0.90 -24.95
C ILE A 51 9.68 -1.79 -24.64
N GLY A 52 10.90 -1.24 -24.72
CA GLY A 52 12.13 -1.97 -24.40
C GLY A 52 12.16 -2.49 -22.95
N ILE A 53 11.74 -1.68 -21.98
CA ILE A 53 11.64 -2.06 -20.57
C ILE A 53 10.69 -3.23 -20.38
N VAL A 54 9.48 -3.15 -20.94
CA VAL A 54 8.46 -4.20 -20.79
C VAL A 54 8.88 -5.47 -21.54
N ALA A 55 9.28 -5.36 -22.81
CA ALA A 55 9.63 -6.52 -23.64
C ALA A 55 10.85 -7.29 -23.10
N ARG A 56 11.84 -6.58 -22.54
CA ARG A 56 13.05 -7.19 -21.97
C ARG A 56 12.89 -7.55 -20.49
N LYS A 57 11.70 -7.36 -19.90
CA LYS A 57 11.42 -7.62 -18.49
C LYS A 57 12.41 -6.93 -17.54
N LEU A 58 12.71 -5.66 -17.83
CA LEU A 58 13.63 -4.89 -16.99
C LEU A 58 12.95 -4.54 -15.64
N PRO A 59 13.72 -4.51 -14.54
CA PRO A 59 13.20 -4.23 -13.21
C PRO A 59 12.66 -2.80 -13.11
N VAL A 60 11.59 -2.62 -12.33
CA VAL A 60 10.98 -1.30 -12.10
C VAL A 60 10.65 -1.10 -10.63
N ALA A 61 10.74 0.14 -10.16
CA ALA A 61 10.46 0.49 -8.78
C ALA A 61 9.06 0.05 -8.31
N VAL A 62 8.98 -0.37 -7.05
CA VAL A 62 7.72 -0.72 -6.37
C VAL A 62 6.81 0.50 -6.21
N TYR A 63 7.42 1.67 -5.99
CA TYR A 63 6.77 2.93 -5.65
C TYR A 63 6.93 3.93 -6.79
N GLY A 64 5.89 4.74 -7.02
CA GLY A 64 5.96 5.91 -7.90
C GLY A 64 6.76 7.05 -7.29
N SER A 65 6.94 8.13 -8.06
CA SER A 65 7.64 9.34 -7.61
C SER A 65 6.94 10.06 -6.45
N ASP A 66 5.65 9.82 -6.24
CA ASP A 66 4.86 10.28 -5.10
C ASP A 66 5.03 9.37 -3.86
N GLY A 67 5.91 8.38 -3.95
CA GLY A 67 6.16 7.36 -2.94
C GLY A 67 5.11 6.27 -2.89
N ARG A 68 3.98 6.35 -3.62
CA ARG A 68 2.86 5.39 -3.47
C ARG A 68 3.03 4.17 -4.34
N ARG A 69 2.45 3.04 -3.92
CA ARG A 69 2.33 1.86 -4.79
C ARG A 69 1.46 2.19 -5.99
N TRP A 70 1.87 1.68 -7.14
CA TRP A 70 1.16 1.86 -8.38
C TRP A 70 0.45 0.57 -8.80
N THR A 71 -0.84 0.67 -9.16
CA THR A 71 -1.71 -0.50 -9.41
C THR A 71 -2.39 -0.49 -10.77
N GLY A 72 -1.98 0.40 -11.66
CA GLY A 72 -2.54 0.48 -12.99
C GLY A 72 -1.49 0.91 -14.00
N ALA A 73 -1.90 0.88 -15.25
CA ALA A 73 -1.06 1.25 -16.37
C ALA A 73 -0.39 2.61 -16.18
N ARG A 74 0.87 2.68 -16.60
CA ARG A 74 1.70 3.87 -16.51
C ARG A 74 2.01 4.39 -17.89
N SER A 75 2.05 5.72 -18.03
CA SER A 75 2.48 6.33 -19.28
C SER A 75 3.94 5.98 -19.56
N PRO A 76 4.43 6.04 -20.81
CA PRO A 76 5.81 5.71 -21.15
C PRO A 76 6.85 6.48 -20.31
N ARG A 77 6.59 7.75 -20.02
CA ARG A 77 7.43 8.57 -19.13
C ARG A 77 7.48 8.02 -17.70
N GLN A 78 6.35 7.55 -17.18
CA GLN A 78 6.27 6.96 -15.85
C GLN A 78 6.94 5.57 -15.81
N VAL A 79 6.80 4.76 -16.86
CA VAL A 79 7.51 3.47 -16.98
C VAL A 79 9.02 3.70 -16.93
N PHE A 80 9.51 4.67 -17.70
CA PHE A 80 10.93 5.04 -17.68
C PHE A 80 11.40 5.51 -16.29
N ALA A 81 10.67 6.42 -15.65
CA ALA A 81 11.01 6.89 -14.31
C ALA A 81 11.03 5.77 -13.26
N LEU A 82 10.10 4.80 -13.35
CA LEU A 82 10.09 3.64 -12.47
C LEU A 82 11.31 2.72 -12.72
N TYR A 83 11.72 2.55 -13.97
CA TYR A 83 12.94 1.82 -14.33
C TYR A 83 14.19 2.52 -13.77
N GLU A 84 14.31 3.84 -13.88
CA GLU A 84 15.44 4.58 -13.32
C GLU A 84 15.51 4.52 -11.78
N ALA A 85 14.36 4.41 -11.12
CA ALA A 85 14.26 4.28 -9.67
C ALA A 85 14.30 2.83 -9.17
N ALA A 86 14.52 1.86 -10.06
CA ALA A 86 14.54 0.44 -9.71
C ALA A 86 15.74 0.13 -8.80
N GLY A 87 15.49 -0.59 -7.71
CA GLY A 87 16.54 -1.13 -6.83
C GLY A 87 16.87 -2.59 -7.18
N ASP A 88 17.95 -3.11 -6.59
CA ASP A 88 18.52 -4.43 -6.90
C ASP A 88 17.54 -5.62 -6.71
N ASN A 89 16.46 -5.44 -5.94
CA ASN A 89 15.47 -6.47 -5.62
C ASN A 89 14.06 -6.19 -6.19
N THR A 90 13.98 -5.42 -7.27
CA THR A 90 12.69 -5.05 -7.88
C THR A 90 12.31 -5.99 -9.03
N ALA A 91 11.01 -6.27 -9.17
CA ALA A 91 10.49 -7.14 -10.22
C ALA A 91 10.33 -6.39 -11.55
N ASP A 92 10.14 -7.13 -12.65
CA ASP A 92 9.81 -6.53 -13.95
C ASP A 92 8.44 -5.82 -13.92
N TYR A 93 8.19 -4.97 -14.92
CA TYR A 93 6.99 -4.12 -14.96
C TYR A 93 5.66 -4.86 -14.78
N LEU A 94 5.42 -5.96 -15.50
CA LEU A 94 4.12 -6.65 -15.43
C LEU A 94 3.98 -7.40 -14.10
N THR A 95 5.06 -8.05 -13.65
CA THR A 95 5.10 -8.73 -12.35
C THR A 95 4.89 -7.73 -11.21
N GLN A 96 5.58 -6.60 -11.23
CA GLN A 96 5.48 -5.58 -10.18
C GLN A 96 4.09 -4.95 -10.12
N MET A 97 3.44 -4.74 -11.27
CA MET A 97 2.06 -4.28 -11.32
C MET A 97 1.10 -5.27 -10.68
N ALA A 98 1.20 -6.56 -11.05
CA ALA A 98 0.37 -7.61 -10.48
C ALA A 98 0.57 -7.72 -8.96
N LEU A 99 1.82 -7.72 -8.49
CA LEU A 99 2.14 -7.73 -7.06
C LEU A 99 1.55 -6.52 -6.32
N ASN A 100 1.61 -5.33 -6.91
CA ASN A 100 1.03 -4.14 -6.30
C ASN A 100 -0.51 -4.21 -6.26
N VAL A 101 -1.16 -4.71 -7.33
CA VAL A 101 -2.61 -4.91 -7.37
C VAL A 101 -3.05 -5.88 -6.28
N GLU A 102 -2.41 -7.05 -6.18
CA GLU A 102 -2.74 -8.06 -5.17
C GLU A 102 -2.50 -7.53 -3.76
N ARG A 103 -1.42 -6.77 -3.53
CA ARG A 103 -1.17 -6.14 -2.23
C ARG A 103 -2.28 -5.16 -1.83
N ILE A 104 -2.76 -4.33 -2.75
CA ILE A 104 -3.87 -3.40 -2.47
C ILE A 104 -5.18 -4.16 -2.24
N LYS A 105 -5.45 -5.20 -3.04
CA LYS A 105 -6.64 -6.04 -2.90
C LYS A 105 -6.67 -6.75 -1.54
N ALA A 106 -5.61 -7.47 -1.19
CA ALA A 106 -5.49 -8.17 0.10
C ALA A 106 -5.66 -7.21 1.29
N LYS A 107 -5.13 -5.99 1.18
CA LYS A 107 -5.32 -4.95 2.20
C LYS A 107 -6.77 -4.48 2.31
N LYS A 108 -7.48 -4.33 1.18
CA LYS A 108 -8.91 -3.97 1.17
C LYS A 108 -9.75 -5.09 1.79
N ASP A 109 -9.47 -6.34 1.44
CA ASP A 109 -10.19 -7.50 1.96
C ASP A 109 -9.99 -7.65 3.47
N ASP A 110 -8.77 -7.44 3.98
CA ASP A 110 -8.48 -7.37 5.42
C ASP A 110 -9.30 -6.27 6.12
N LEU A 111 -9.31 -5.06 5.54
CA LEU A 111 -10.09 -3.95 6.09
C LEU A 111 -11.58 -4.28 6.13
N ASP A 112 -12.14 -4.81 5.04
CA ASP A 112 -13.55 -5.16 4.93
C ASP A 112 -13.94 -6.27 5.92
N ARG A 113 -13.09 -7.31 6.06
CA ARG A 113 -13.26 -8.37 7.06
C ARG A 113 -13.27 -7.78 8.47
N SER A 114 -12.33 -6.88 8.74
CA SER A 114 -12.15 -6.26 10.05
C SER A 114 -13.27 -5.27 10.41
N LEU A 115 -13.91 -4.63 9.43
CA LEU A 115 -15.04 -3.70 9.63
C LEU A 115 -16.37 -4.44 9.90
N LYS A 116 -16.54 -5.63 9.31
CA LYS A 116 -17.77 -6.43 9.46
C LYS A 116 -17.88 -7.08 10.83
N ARG A 117 -16.77 -7.32 11.52
CA ARG A 117 -16.73 -8.05 12.80
C ARG A 117 -17.27 -7.21 13.97
N LYS A 118 -18.03 -7.89 14.84
CA LYS A 118 -18.78 -7.31 15.96
C LYS A 118 -18.45 -8.08 17.23
N CYS A 119 -18.53 -7.41 18.37
CA CYS A 119 -18.24 -7.97 19.68
C CYS A 119 -19.22 -9.10 20.07
N LEU A 120 -20.50 -8.98 19.72
CA LEU A 120 -21.58 -9.95 19.95
C LEU A 120 -21.86 -10.36 21.42
N ARG A 121 -21.00 -10.03 22.39
CA ARG A 121 -21.24 -10.22 23.82
C ARG A 121 -22.56 -9.54 24.25
N PRO A 122 -23.31 -10.13 25.19
CA PRO A 122 -24.62 -9.61 25.57
C PRO A 122 -24.51 -8.24 26.25
N LYS A 123 -25.35 -7.29 25.81
CA LYS A 123 -25.57 -6.02 26.51
C LYS A 123 -26.48 -6.22 27.72
N THR A 124 -26.64 -5.19 28.55
CA THR A 124 -27.56 -5.17 29.70
C THR A 124 -29.01 -5.51 29.34
N ASN A 125 -29.45 -5.25 28.11
CA ASN A 125 -30.79 -5.59 27.61
C ASN A 125 -30.87 -6.96 26.91
N GLY A 126 -29.85 -7.81 27.06
CA GLY A 126 -29.78 -9.15 26.46
C GLY A 126 -29.47 -9.19 24.95
N LYS A 127 -29.46 -8.04 24.25
CA LYS A 127 -29.16 -7.99 22.81
C LYS A 127 -27.64 -8.08 22.54
N PRO A 128 -27.20 -8.66 21.42
CA PRO A 128 -25.78 -8.78 21.09
C PRO A 128 -25.13 -7.43 20.82
N CYS A 129 -23.90 -7.25 21.32
CA CYS A 129 -23.10 -6.05 21.10
C CYS A 129 -22.71 -5.85 19.62
N GLN A 130 -22.97 -4.65 19.10
CA GLN A 130 -22.65 -4.25 17.73
C GLN A 130 -21.37 -3.38 17.64
N MET A 131 -20.66 -3.19 18.75
CA MET A 131 -19.38 -2.50 18.76
C MET A 131 -18.29 -3.39 18.18
N ARG A 132 -17.24 -2.77 17.65
CA ARG A 132 -16.07 -3.51 17.15
C ARG A 132 -15.30 -4.16 18.31
N PRO A 133 -14.80 -5.39 18.14
CA PRO A 133 -13.81 -6.00 19.03
C PRO A 133 -12.56 -5.12 19.20
N LEU A 134 -11.81 -5.33 20.28
CA LEU A 134 -10.50 -4.69 20.43
C LEU A 134 -9.51 -5.23 19.39
N TYR A 135 -8.55 -4.39 18.98
CA TYR A 135 -7.50 -4.81 18.05
C TYR A 135 -6.46 -5.65 18.79
N GLN A 136 -6.08 -6.79 18.20
CA GLN A 136 -4.98 -7.62 18.67
C GLN A 136 -3.85 -7.63 17.64
N ALA A 137 -2.60 -7.52 18.08
CA ALA A 137 -1.44 -7.59 17.20
C ALA A 137 -1.36 -8.96 16.50
N GLY A 138 -1.06 -8.97 15.19
CA GLY A 138 -0.99 -10.20 14.38
C GLY A 138 -2.34 -10.83 14.01
N VAL A 139 -3.40 -10.50 14.74
CA VAL A 139 -4.73 -11.10 14.54
C VAL A 139 -5.74 -10.09 14.00
N GLY A 140 -5.66 -8.81 14.35
CA GLY A 140 -6.61 -7.80 13.92
C GLY A 140 -7.83 -7.66 14.86
N HIS A 141 -8.96 -7.22 14.32
CA HIS A 141 -10.22 -7.11 15.08
C HIS A 141 -11.14 -8.32 14.90
N GLN A 142 -10.79 -9.22 13.98
CA GLN A 142 -11.65 -10.35 13.60
C GLN A 142 -11.81 -11.38 14.71
N ASP A 143 -10.70 -11.67 15.39
CA ASP A 143 -10.63 -12.62 16.50
C ASP A 143 -10.11 -11.95 17.78
N GLY A 144 -10.17 -10.60 17.81
CA GLY A 144 -9.85 -9.84 19.01
C GLY A 144 -10.89 -10.07 20.11
N PHE A 145 -10.53 -9.69 21.33
CA PHE A 145 -11.40 -9.77 22.50
C PHE A 145 -12.69 -8.96 22.34
N GLY A 146 -13.58 -9.02 23.35
CA GLY A 146 -14.76 -8.17 23.41
C GLY A 146 -14.44 -6.68 23.13
N CYS A 147 -15.45 -5.88 22.77
CA CYS A 147 -15.23 -4.44 22.67
C CYS A 147 -14.77 -3.88 24.02
N TRP A 148 -14.21 -2.67 24.04
CA TRP A 148 -13.65 -2.07 25.27
C TRP A 148 -14.52 -2.20 26.53
N ARG A 149 -15.85 -2.10 26.39
CA ARG A 149 -16.81 -2.24 27.50
C ARG A 149 -17.02 -3.68 27.97
N HIS A 150 -16.86 -4.65 27.08
CA HIS A 150 -17.09 -6.07 27.40
C HIS A 150 -15.80 -6.87 27.56
N ALA A 151 -14.64 -6.32 27.21
CA ALA A 151 -13.36 -6.94 27.46
C ALA A 151 -13.13 -7.05 28.97
N THR A 152 -12.68 -8.22 29.43
CA THR A 152 -12.27 -8.42 30.83
C THR A 152 -10.99 -7.65 31.12
N ASP A 153 -10.66 -7.47 32.39
CA ASP A 153 -9.42 -6.77 32.75
C ASP A 153 -8.18 -7.60 32.38
N ASP A 154 -8.26 -8.94 32.44
CA ASP A 154 -7.20 -9.83 31.95
C ASP A 154 -6.98 -9.67 30.43
N GLU A 155 -8.06 -9.61 29.65
CA GLU A 155 -7.99 -9.39 28.20
C GLU A 155 -7.35 -8.03 27.85
N LYS A 156 -7.71 -6.97 28.59
CA LYS A 156 -7.10 -5.65 28.41
C LYS A 156 -5.62 -5.66 28.78
N LEU A 157 -5.28 -6.33 29.89
CA LEU A 157 -3.90 -6.47 30.36
C LEU A 157 -3.05 -7.25 29.35
N GLU A 158 -3.60 -8.26 28.68
CA GLU A 158 -2.91 -8.98 27.61
C GLU A 158 -2.58 -8.07 26.43
N LEU A 159 -3.55 -7.26 25.98
CA LEU A 159 -3.33 -6.30 24.90
C LEU A 159 -2.32 -5.22 25.28
N GLU A 160 -2.33 -4.77 26.54
CA GLU A 160 -1.34 -3.84 27.06
C GLU A 160 0.07 -4.45 27.07
N LYS A 161 0.21 -5.68 27.58
CA LYS A 161 1.49 -6.42 27.55
C LYS A 161 2.01 -6.60 26.12
N SER A 162 1.12 -6.93 25.18
CA SER A 162 1.45 -7.04 23.76
C SER A 162 1.99 -5.71 23.21
N ARG A 163 1.31 -4.58 23.48
CA ARG A 163 1.79 -3.25 23.09
C ARG A 163 3.18 -2.96 23.67
N ILE A 164 3.35 -3.10 24.98
CA ILE A 164 4.62 -2.80 25.66
C ILE A 164 5.75 -3.64 25.05
N ALA A 165 5.51 -4.93 24.83
CA ALA A 165 6.49 -5.81 24.20
C ALA A 165 6.90 -5.32 22.80
N ILE A 166 5.96 -4.81 22.00
CA ILE A 166 6.26 -4.24 20.68
C ILE A 166 7.08 -2.96 20.81
N GLU A 167 6.63 -2.03 21.65
CA GLU A 167 7.30 -0.74 21.85
C GLU A 167 8.73 -0.93 22.36
N THR A 168 8.96 -1.79 23.35
CA THR A 168 10.29 -2.07 23.90
C THR A 168 11.24 -2.70 22.90
N LYS A 169 10.75 -3.56 21.99
CA LYS A 169 11.61 -4.31 21.06
C LYS A 169 11.94 -3.55 19.78
N THR A 170 11.13 -2.56 19.40
CA THR A 170 11.20 -1.98 18.05
C THR A 170 11.11 -0.47 18.05
N GLY A 171 11.85 0.20 17.16
CA GLY A 171 11.58 1.57 16.78
C GLY A 171 10.43 1.66 15.77
N CYS A 172 9.74 2.79 15.71
CA CYS A 172 8.68 3.04 14.75
C CYS A 172 9.23 3.64 13.45
N PRO A 173 9.14 2.94 12.31
CA PRO A 173 9.63 3.46 11.02
C PRO A 173 8.81 4.67 10.53
N GLY A 174 7.58 4.85 11.03
CA GLY A 174 6.70 5.92 10.60
C GLY A 174 6.82 7.24 11.35
N CYS A 175 7.39 7.26 12.57
CA CYS A 175 7.32 8.46 13.44
C CYS A 175 8.55 8.71 14.31
N LYS A 176 9.71 8.13 13.95
CA LYS A 176 11.01 8.30 14.63
C LYS A 176 11.11 7.82 16.08
N ALA A 177 10.01 7.36 16.69
CA ALA A 177 10.04 6.80 18.04
C ALA A 177 11.01 5.62 18.13
N GLY A 178 11.94 5.65 19.09
CA GLY A 178 12.88 4.58 19.36
C GLY A 178 12.26 3.40 20.12
N PRO A 179 13.01 2.30 20.28
CA PRO A 179 12.63 1.23 21.20
C PRO A 179 12.39 1.76 22.62
N GLY A 180 11.27 1.38 23.23
CA GLY A 180 10.82 1.85 24.55
C GLY A 180 10.03 3.15 24.53
N GLU A 181 9.99 3.88 23.41
CA GLU A 181 9.21 5.12 23.28
C GLU A 181 7.84 4.85 22.67
N ALA A 182 6.80 5.56 23.12
CA ALA A 182 5.49 5.52 22.50
C ALA A 182 5.52 6.12 21.08
N CYS A 183 4.59 5.71 20.21
CA CYS A 183 4.47 6.33 18.90
C CYS A 183 4.03 7.80 19.04
N LEU A 184 4.71 8.70 18.33
CA LEU A 184 4.27 10.08 18.16
C LEU A 184 3.06 10.10 17.23
N ILE A 185 1.87 10.32 17.78
CA ILE A 185 0.65 10.51 17.01
C ILE A 185 0.37 12.01 16.94
N PRO A 186 0.41 12.64 15.75
CA PRO A 186 0.13 14.05 15.62
C PRO A 186 -1.30 14.38 16.07
N THR A 187 -1.44 15.23 17.07
CA THR A 187 -2.75 15.65 17.62
C THR A 187 -3.23 16.99 17.06
N GLU A 188 -2.41 17.70 16.29
CA GLU A 188 -2.76 19.01 15.74
C GLU A 188 -3.57 18.88 14.44
N ASP A 189 -4.82 19.33 14.51
CA ASP A 189 -5.70 19.44 13.36
C ASP A 189 -5.12 20.41 12.32
N GLY A 190 -5.01 19.94 11.07
CA GLY A 190 -4.61 20.77 9.93
C GLY A 190 -3.16 20.60 9.45
N LEU A 191 -2.31 19.89 10.18
CA LEU A 191 -0.99 19.49 9.67
C LEU A 191 -1.11 18.28 8.73
N THR A 192 -0.39 18.32 7.62
CA THR A 192 -0.16 17.11 6.83
C THR A 192 0.72 16.14 7.61
N PRO A 193 0.60 14.81 7.39
CA PRO A 193 1.47 13.82 8.04
C PRO A 193 2.98 14.14 7.92
N ALA A 194 3.41 14.68 6.77
CA ALA A 194 4.79 15.10 6.54
C ALA A 194 5.21 16.26 7.47
N GLN A 195 4.35 17.28 7.61
CA GLN A 195 4.60 18.42 8.50
C GLN A 195 4.64 18.00 9.96
N ALA A 196 3.90 16.96 10.32
CA ALA A 196 3.94 16.36 11.65
C ALA A 196 5.14 15.43 11.89
N GLY A 197 6.10 15.40 10.96
CA GLY A 197 7.34 14.62 11.09
C GLY A 197 7.19 13.13 10.84
N LEU A 198 6.05 12.68 10.29
CA LEU A 198 5.86 11.29 9.89
C LEU A 198 6.64 10.98 8.61
N THR A 199 7.00 9.73 8.45
CA THR A 199 7.66 9.19 7.26
C THR A 199 6.75 8.13 6.64
N MET A 200 6.65 8.13 5.30
CA MET A 200 5.90 7.08 4.61
C MET A 200 6.60 5.74 4.80
N VAL A 201 5.83 4.71 5.16
CA VAL A 201 6.29 3.32 5.24
C VAL A 201 5.56 2.55 4.16
N ASP A 202 6.31 1.89 3.30
CA ASP A 202 5.79 1.19 2.11
C ASP A 202 4.87 2.06 1.24
N GLY A 203 5.24 3.33 1.11
CA GLY A 203 4.53 4.28 0.26
C GLY A 203 3.23 4.82 0.82
N GLU A 204 3.00 4.63 2.12
CA GLU A 204 1.80 5.08 2.79
C GLU A 204 2.15 5.80 4.09
N TRP A 205 1.30 6.75 4.47
CA TRP A 205 1.37 7.34 5.80
C TRP A 205 1.04 6.28 6.85
N PRO A 206 1.80 6.22 7.96
CA PRO A 206 1.66 5.18 8.95
C PRO A 206 0.28 5.26 9.60
N ARG A 207 -0.53 4.23 9.38
CA ARG A 207 -1.87 4.14 9.98
C ARG A 207 -1.78 3.88 11.47
N VAL A 208 -2.79 4.30 12.22
CA VAL A 208 -2.87 4.09 13.67
C VAL A 208 -3.88 2.99 14.01
N ARG A 209 -3.59 2.23 15.07
CA ARG A 209 -4.53 1.34 15.76
C ARG A 209 -4.45 1.58 17.26
N VAL A 210 -5.55 1.31 17.96
CA VAL A 210 -5.57 1.30 19.43
C VAL A 210 -5.29 -0.13 19.90
N LEU A 211 -4.14 -0.34 20.54
CA LEU A 211 -3.71 -1.61 21.12
C LEU A 211 -3.45 -1.39 22.61
N GLY A 212 -4.07 -2.19 23.48
CA GLY A 212 -3.88 -2.04 24.92
C GLY A 212 -4.26 -0.65 25.46
N GLY A 213 -5.24 0.01 24.83
CA GLY A 213 -5.72 1.33 25.22
C GLY A 213 -4.91 2.53 24.71
N ALA A 214 -3.78 2.31 24.03
CA ALA A 214 -2.96 3.38 23.45
C ALA A 214 -2.86 3.27 21.93
N GLU A 215 -2.62 4.41 21.30
CA GLU A 215 -2.42 4.49 19.87
C GLU A 215 -1.00 4.07 19.48
N ILE A 216 -0.91 3.20 18.47
CA ILE A 216 0.34 2.68 17.94
C ILE A 216 0.27 2.61 16.41
N HIS A 217 1.36 2.96 15.75
CA HIS A 217 1.46 2.87 14.30
C HIS A 217 1.52 1.40 13.85
N VAL A 218 0.67 1.07 12.88
CA VAL A 218 0.57 -0.27 12.27
C VAL A 218 1.92 -0.78 11.76
N PRO A 219 2.73 0.01 11.03
CA PRO A 219 4.06 -0.44 10.61
C PRO A 219 4.98 -0.90 11.75
N ARG A 220 4.84 -0.35 12.96
CA ARG A 220 5.62 -0.80 14.12
C ARG A 220 5.14 -2.15 14.64
N ILE A 221 3.82 -2.37 14.67
CA ILE A 221 3.22 -3.67 15.02
C ILE A 221 3.71 -4.76 14.05
N GLU A 222 3.74 -4.44 12.76
CA GLU A 222 4.08 -5.37 11.67
C GLU A 222 5.55 -5.81 11.67
N LEU A 223 6.45 -5.14 12.40
CA LEU A 223 7.84 -5.58 12.58
C LEU A 223 7.96 -6.87 13.39
N ILE A 224 7.01 -7.14 14.29
CA ILE A 224 6.99 -8.35 15.12
C ILE A 224 5.87 -9.28 14.68
N HIS A 225 4.72 -8.69 14.35
CA HIS A 225 3.53 -9.41 13.94
C HIS A 225 3.21 -9.03 12.50
N PRO A 226 4.01 -9.51 11.52
CA PRO A 226 3.76 -9.22 10.13
C PRO A 226 2.34 -9.67 9.80
N ARG A 227 1.61 -8.84 9.05
CA ARG A 227 0.31 -9.25 8.52
C ARG A 227 0.52 -10.49 7.68
N VAL A 228 0.03 -11.63 8.16
CA VAL A 228 -0.20 -12.78 7.29
C VAL A 228 -1.36 -12.39 6.41
N LEU A 229 -1.07 -11.94 5.19
CA LEU A 229 -2.07 -11.83 4.14
C LEU A 229 -2.34 -13.27 3.68
N GLU A 230 -3.08 -14.03 4.46
CA GLU A 230 -3.50 -15.35 4.00
C GLU A 230 -4.34 -15.17 2.73
N PRO A 231 -4.01 -15.88 1.64
CA PRO A 231 -4.88 -15.90 0.47
C PRO A 231 -6.25 -16.39 0.93
N ALA A 232 -7.30 -15.72 0.44
CA ALA A 232 -8.66 -16.20 0.65
C ALA A 232 -8.75 -17.63 0.09
N GLU A 233 -9.17 -18.59 0.93
CA GLU A 233 -9.62 -19.92 0.50
C GLU A 233 -10.84 -19.81 -0.42
#